data_AF-A0A0W8EAY2-F1
#
_entry.id   AF-A0A0W8EAY2-F1
#
_cell.length_a   1.000
_cell.length_b   1.000
_cell.length_c   1.000
_cell.angle_alpha   90.00
_cell.angle_beta   90.00
_cell.angle_gamma   90.00
#
_symmetry.space_group_name_H-M   'P 1'
#
loop_
_entity.id
_entity.type
_entity.pdbx_description
1 polymer ?
#
loop_
_entity_poly.entity_id
_entity_poly.type
_entity_poly.pdbx_seq_one_letter_code
_entity_poly.pdbx_strand_id
1 'polypeptide(L)' 'MDGHRIRVREYPVYTMEDAIVAAVRAEREGATAIVCAPIVSSVIEQLVHIPVATIIPRESVQRAIELAARKAWL' A
#
# COMPACT_ATOMS: atom_id res chain seq x y z
N MET A 1 13.35 -2.86 12.81
CA MET A 1 12.42 -3.18 13.91
C MET A 1 13.12 -4.16 14.83
N ASP A 2 13.02 -3.99 16.14
CA ASP A 2 13.63 -4.90 17.14
C ASP A 2 15.12 -5.20 16.91
N GLY A 3 15.90 -4.17 16.56
CA GLY A 3 17.32 -4.31 16.24
C GLY A 3 17.64 -4.79 14.82
N HIS A 4 16.65 -5.23 14.04
CA HIS A 4 16.83 -5.63 12.64
C HIS A 4 16.73 -4.44 11.68
N ARG A 5 17.69 -4.36 10.74
CA ARG A 5 17.64 -3.44 9.60
C ARG A 5 16.73 -4.02 8.53
N ILE A 6 15.65 -3.32 8.23
CA ILE A 6 14.71 -3.69 7.17
C ILE A 6 14.97 -2.76 5.98
N ARG A 7 15.14 -3.34 4.80
CA ARG A 7 15.24 -2.57 3.55
C ARG A 7 13.84 -2.33 3.01
N VAL A 8 13.51 -1.06 2.78
CA VAL A 8 12.26 -0.66 2.12
C VAL A 8 12.62 -0.22 0.70
N ARG A 9 11.84 -0.68 -0.28
CA ARG A 9 11.93 -0.23 -1.67
C ARG A 9 10.54 0.21 -2.11
N GLU A 10 10.48 1.38 -2.72
CA GLU A 10 9.23 1.96 -3.20
C GLU A 10 9.00 1.62 -4.67
N TYR A 11 7.75 1.31 -5.00
CA TYR A 11 7.28 1.10 -6.36
C TYR A 11 6.11 2.07 -6.60
N PRO A 12 6.37 3.30 -7.04
CA PRO A 12 5.32 4.29 -7.27
C PRO A 12 4.46 3.87 -8.45
N VAL A 13 3.15 3.95 -8.28
CA VAL A 13 2.14 3.51 -9.26
C VAL A 13 0.99 4.51 -9.26
N TYR A 14 0.33 4.64 -10.41
CA TYR A 14 -0.78 5.60 -10.60
C TYR A 14 -2.11 4.91 -10.91
N THR A 15 -2.06 3.65 -11.35
CA THR A 15 -3.23 2.84 -11.69
C THR A 15 -3.21 1.51 -10.93
N MET A 16 -4.35 0.83 -10.91
CA MET A 16 -4.46 -0.50 -10.30
C MET A 16 -3.63 -1.52 -11.10
N GLU A 17 -3.63 -1.41 -12.42
CA GLU A 17 -2.88 -2.26 -13.34
C GLU A 17 -1.37 -2.12 -13.10
N ASP A 18 -0.89 -0.88 -12.94
CA ASP A 18 0.51 -0.62 -12.59
C ASP A 18 0.87 -1.22 -11.23
N ALA A 19 -0.04 -1.14 -10.24
CA ALA A 19 0.16 -1.73 -8.92
C ALA A 19 0.32 -3.25 -8.98
N ILE A 20 -0.46 -3.93 -9.83
CA ILE A 20 -0.36 -5.37 -10.05
C ILE A 20 1.00 -5.73 -10.65
N VAL A 21 1.42 -5.03 -11.72
CA VAL A 21 2.72 -5.26 -12.36
C VAL A 21 3.86 -5.00 -11.38
N ALA A 22 3.77 -3.92 -10.60
CA ALA A 22 4.76 -3.55 -9.59
C ALA A 22 4.87 -4.60 -8.47
N ALA A 23 3.76 -5.17 -8.01
CA ALA A 23 3.75 -6.21 -6.98
C ALA A 23 4.49 -7.48 -7.45
N VAL A 24 4.17 -7.98 -8.65
CA VAL A 24 4.86 -9.14 -9.24
C VAL A 24 6.34 -8.83 -9.46
N ARG A 25 6.66 -7.61 -9.90
CA ARG A 25 8.05 -7.17 -10.04
C ARG A 25 8.79 -7.13 -8.70
N ALA A 26 8.14 -6.63 -7.64
CA ALA A 26 8.74 -6.56 -6.31
C ALA A 26 9.10 -7.95 -5.79
N GLU A 27 8.22 -8.93 -5.95
CA GLU A 27 8.50 -10.33 -5.63
C GLU A 27 9.69 -10.86 -6.43
N ARG A 28 9.72 -10.66 -7.75
CA ARG A 28 10.84 -11.08 -8.62
C ARG A 28 12.17 -10.43 -8.26
N GLU A 29 12.15 -9.21 -7.75
CA GLU A 29 13.34 -8.49 -7.27
C GLU A 29 13.78 -8.90 -5.86
N GLY A 30 13.10 -9.89 -5.25
CA GLY A 30 13.45 -10.48 -3.97
C GLY A 30 12.83 -9.80 -2.76
N ALA A 31 11.72 -9.07 -2.92
CA ALA A 31 10.95 -8.60 -1.77
C ALA A 31 10.42 -9.80 -0.97
N THR A 32 10.46 -9.69 0.36
CA THR A 32 9.96 -10.73 1.28
C THR A 32 8.56 -10.45 1.81
N ALA A 33 8.04 -9.25 1.58
CA ALA A 33 6.67 -8.85 1.87
C ALA A 33 6.31 -7.62 1.03
N ILE A 34 5.02 -7.41 0.78
CA ILE A 34 4.47 -6.23 0.10
C ILE A 34 3.57 -5.48 1.07
N VAL A 35 3.62 -4.15 1.03
CA VAL A 35 2.67 -3.27 1.72
C VAL A 35 1.91 -2.47 0.66
N CYS A 36 0.58 -2.53 0.66
CA CYS A 36 -0.24 -1.85 -0.35
C CYS A 36 -1.58 -1.33 0.20
N ALA A 37 -2.33 -0.61 -0.63
CA ALA A 37 -3.64 -0.05 -0.27
C ALA A 37 -4.78 -1.08 -0.39
N PRO A 38 -5.90 -0.92 0.35
CA PRO A 38 -6.97 -1.91 0.39
C PRO A 38 -7.57 -2.25 -0.98
N ILE A 39 -7.69 -1.26 -1.88
CA ILE A 39 -8.32 -1.41 -3.20
C ILE A 39 -7.64 -2.45 -4.10
N VAL A 40 -6.35 -2.73 -3.89
CA VAL A 40 -5.56 -3.69 -4.69
C VAL A 40 -5.10 -4.92 -3.90
N SER A 41 -5.30 -4.93 -2.59
CA SER A 41 -4.75 -5.95 -1.68
C SER A 41 -5.13 -7.37 -2.04
N SER A 42 -6.44 -7.65 -2.17
CA SER A 42 -6.96 -8.98 -2.48
C SER A 42 -6.50 -9.50 -3.83
N VAL A 43 -6.34 -8.61 -4.82
CA VAL A 43 -5.85 -8.99 -6.15
C VAL A 43 -4.37 -9.36 -6.07
N ILE A 44 -3.55 -8.57 -5.37
CA ILE A 44 -2.12 -8.85 -5.22
C ILE A 44 -1.91 -10.16 -4.45
N GLU A 45 -2.65 -10.40 -3.37
CA GLU A 45 -2.59 -11.64 -2.58
C GLU A 45 -2.84 -12.91 -3.41
N GLN A 46 -3.62 -12.82 -4.48
CA GLN A 46 -3.89 -13.94 -5.39
C GLN A 46 -2.77 -14.16 -6.42
N LEU A 47 -1.87 -13.19 -6.62
CA LEU A 47 -0.89 -13.18 -7.70
C LEU A 47 0.55 -13.41 -7.24
N VAL A 48 0.85 -13.13 -5.98
CA VAL A 48 2.19 -13.28 -5.38
C VAL A 48 2.17 -14.35 -4.30
N HIS A 49 3.35 -14.91 -4.00
CA HIS A 49 3.53 -15.96 -2.99
C HIS A 49 4.13 -15.42 -1.67
N ILE A 50 4.41 -14.12 -1.61
CA ILE A 50 4.94 -13.44 -0.43
C ILE A 50 3.83 -12.74 0.37
N PRO A 51 3.99 -12.56 1.69
CA PRO A 51 3.01 -11.87 2.52
C PRO A 51 2.66 -10.47 2.01
N VAL A 52 1.36 -10.15 2.02
CA VAL A 52 0.84 -8.82 1.70
C VAL A 52 0.22 -8.21 2.96
N ALA A 53 0.59 -6.98 3.26
CA ALA A 53 0.04 -6.21 4.37
C ALA A 53 -0.73 -4.99 3.84
N THR A 54 -2.00 -4.90 4.21
CA THR A 54 -2.88 -3.80 3.78
C THR A 54 -2.78 -2.61 4.72
N ILE A 55 -2.52 -1.41 4.17
CA ILE A 55 -2.56 -0.17 4.94
C ILE A 55 -4.02 0.23 5.19
N ILE A 56 -4.41 0.40 6.46
CA ILE A 56 -5.72 0.98 6.85
C ILE A 56 -5.48 2.35 7.51
N PRO A 57 -5.60 3.46 6.76
CA PRO A 57 -5.12 4.77 7.20
C PRO A 57 -6.16 5.54 8.05
N ARG A 58 -6.51 5.02 9.24
CA ARG A 58 -7.55 5.60 10.13
C ARG A 58 -7.38 7.11 10.40
N GLU A 59 -6.23 7.53 10.90
CA GLU A 59 -5.99 8.94 11.26
C GLU A 59 -6.02 9.86 10.03
N SER A 60 -5.51 9.38 8.89
CA SER A 60 -5.55 10.16 7.63
C SER A 60 -6.97 10.31 7.11
N VAL A 61 -7.81 9.27 7.23
CA VAL A 61 -9.24 9.36 6.90
C VAL A 61 -9.94 10.38 7.79
N GLN A 62 -9.71 10.34 9.11
CA GLN A 62 -10.28 11.32 10.03
C GLN A 62 -9.89 12.75 9.66
N ARG A 63 -8.60 13.01 9.44
CA ARG A 63 -8.11 14.34 9.03
C ARG A 63 -8.72 14.80 7.69
N ALA A 64 -8.91 13.89 6.73
CA ALA A 64 -9.55 14.21 5.46
C ALA A 64 -11.02 14.60 5.64
N ILE A 65 -11.76 13.91 6.53
CA ILE A 65 -13.15 14.26 6.87
C ILE A 65 -13.22 15.64 7.53
N GLU A 66 -12.37 15.90 8.52
CA GLU A 66 -12.29 17.21 9.20
C GLU A 66 -12.00 18.34 8.20
N LEU A 67 -11.08 18.11 7.26
CA LEU A 67 -10.76 19.07 6.21
C LEU A 67 -11.95 19.29 5.25
N ALA A 68 -12.60 18.22 4.81
CA ALA A 68 -13.76 18.30 3.92
C ALA A 68 -14.92 19.06 4.59
N ALA A 69 -15.19 18.80 5.86
CA ALA A 69 -16.18 19.53 6.64
C ALA A 69 -15.83 21.02 6.71
N ARG A 70 -14.59 21.38 7.05
CA ARG A 70 -14.16 22.80 7.08
C ARG A 70 -14.35 23.50 5.73
N LYS A 71 -14.12 22.82 4.61
CA LYS A 71 -14.27 23.38 3.26
C LYS A 71 -15.72 23.47 2.78
N ALA A 72 -16.61 22.60 3.27
CA ALA A 72 -18.00 22.56 2.84
C ALA A 72 -18.89 23.59 3.55
N TRP A 73 -18.49 24.03 4.75
CA TRP A 73 -19.23 24.99 5.59
C TRP A 73 -18.56 26.39 5.65
N LEU A 74 -17.58 26.63 4.79
CA LEU A 74 -17.05 27.96 4.41
C LEU A 74 -17.58 28.29 3.01
#